data_AF-A0A5B7C5S7-F1
#
_entry.id   AF-A0A5B7C5S7-F1
#
_cell.length_a   1.000
_cell.length_b   1.000
_cell.length_c   1.000
_cell.angle_alpha   90.00
_cell.angle_beta   90.00
_cell.angle_gamma   90.00
#
_symmetry.space_group_name_H-M   'P 1'
#
loop_
_entity.id
_entity.type
_entity.pdbx_description
1 polymer ?
#
loop_
_entity_poly.entity_id
_entity_poly.type
_entity_poly.pdbx_seq_one_letter_code
_entity_poly.pdbx_strand_id
1 'polypeptide(L)'
;LRSFLDRFIYIEDQKLFRMLWESIEGSAPRIRKIRDTKLQHDQILKLVKHLCKKAAELDYSTASAILKHPFLLAAQLGIDEVVEEIMESFPYAIRFHDEENRNIFQLAVLNRQENVFNLIYQLGSSYTLVISSRDTDGNNILHLAGLLAPQDRLLLVANPVSRMQREIQWFKEVEKLVPPTYKLDMNFEGKTPVMVFKEAHGDLVK
;
A
#
# COMPACT_ATOMS: atom_id res chain seq x y z
N LEU A 1 -34.83 42.04 6.69
CA LEU A 1 -34.73 41.74 8.14
C LEU A 1 -34.45 40.25 8.39
N ARG A 2 -35.31 39.31 7.99
CA ARG A 2 -35.08 37.86 8.15
C ARG A 2 -33.78 37.35 7.50
N SER A 3 -33.54 37.71 6.23
CA SER A 3 -32.29 37.35 5.51
C SER A 3 -31.01 38.00 6.06
N PHE A 4 -31.12 39.06 6.85
CA PHE A 4 -29.99 39.72 7.49
C PHE A 4 -29.64 39.02 8.81
N LEU A 5 -30.67 38.64 9.58
CA LEU A 5 -30.52 37.88 10.82
C LEU A 5 -29.99 36.46 10.54
N ASP A 6 -30.47 35.79 9.48
CA ASP A 6 -29.96 34.46 9.10
C ASP A 6 -28.47 34.51 8.71
N ARG A 7 -28.06 35.57 8.02
CA ARG A 7 -26.66 35.79 7.62
C ARG A 7 -25.78 36.18 8.82
N PHE A 8 -26.33 36.92 9.79
CA PHE A 8 -25.66 37.29 11.03
C PHE A 8 -25.48 36.08 11.95
N ILE A 9 -26.51 35.26 12.15
CA ILE A 9 -26.47 34.00 12.90
C ILE A 9 -25.46 33.03 12.28
N TYR A 10 -25.46 32.88 10.95
CA TYR A 10 -24.47 32.05 10.25
C TYR A 10 -23.01 32.53 10.46
N ILE A 11 -22.78 33.85 10.46
CA ILE A 11 -21.45 34.43 10.68
C ILE A 11 -21.03 34.28 12.15
N GLU A 12 -21.93 34.47 13.11
CA GLU A 12 -21.63 34.26 14.53
C GLU A 12 -21.38 32.79 14.85
N ASP A 13 -22.13 31.87 14.25
CA ASP A 13 -21.94 30.43 14.41
C ASP A 13 -20.59 29.96 13.82
N GLN A 14 -20.18 30.50 12.67
CA GLN A 14 -18.84 30.28 12.10
C GLN A 14 -17.72 30.85 12.99
N LYS A 15 -17.95 31.99 13.65
CA LYS A 15 -16.99 32.59 14.60
C LYS A 15 -16.90 31.76 15.87
N LEU A 16 -18.02 31.34 16.45
CA LEU A 16 -18.09 30.45 17.61
C LEU A 16 -17.41 29.12 17.31
N PHE A 17 -17.67 28.53 16.14
CA PHE A 17 -17.00 27.31 15.69
C PHE A 17 -15.48 27.51 15.58
N ARG A 18 -15.00 28.62 14.98
CA ARG A 18 -13.57 28.94 14.94
C ARG A 18 -12.96 29.10 16.33
N MET A 19 -13.60 29.86 17.23
CA MET A 19 -13.09 30.09 18.58
C MET A 19 -13.04 28.80 19.41
N LEU A 20 -14.07 27.96 19.31
CA LEU A 20 -14.09 26.64 19.93
C LEU A 20 -12.99 25.75 19.35
N TRP A 21 -12.80 25.77 18.03
CA TRP A 21 -11.76 25.01 17.35
C TRP A 21 -10.34 25.47 17.74
N GLU A 22 -10.08 26.78 17.79
CA GLU A 22 -8.81 27.36 18.23
C GLU A 22 -8.51 27.04 19.71
N SER A 23 -9.54 27.03 20.57
CA SER A 23 -9.42 26.63 21.97
C SER A 23 -9.10 25.14 22.14
N ILE A 24 -9.71 24.28 21.32
CA ILE A 24 -9.40 22.84 21.27
C ILE A 24 -7.96 22.61 20.77
N GLU A 25 -7.50 23.34 19.75
CA GLU A 25 -6.13 23.24 19.25
C GLU A 25 -5.08 23.74 20.25
N GLY A 26 -5.39 24.78 21.01
CA GLY A 26 -4.54 25.29 22.09
C GLY A 26 -4.46 24.34 23.28
N SER A 27 -5.56 23.64 23.58
CA SER A 27 -5.67 22.76 24.76
C SER A 27 -5.25 21.31 24.48
N ALA A 28 -5.24 20.89 23.21
CA ALA A 28 -4.89 19.52 22.80
C ALA A 28 -3.75 19.53 21.75
N PRO A 29 -2.47 19.62 22.18
CA PRO A 29 -1.31 19.63 21.28
C PRO A 29 -1.25 18.45 20.31
N ARG A 30 -1.82 17.31 20.70
CA ARG A 30 -1.93 16.11 19.83
C ARG A 30 -2.86 16.34 18.63
N ILE A 31 -3.98 17.05 18.81
CA ILE A 31 -4.94 17.34 17.73
C ILE A 31 -4.31 18.29 16.72
N ARG A 32 -3.63 19.34 17.20
CA ARG A 32 -2.88 20.26 16.35
C ARG A 32 -1.80 19.53 15.54
N LYS A 33 -1.01 18.65 16.19
CA LYS A 33 0.00 17.83 15.49
C LYS A 33 -0.59 16.94 14.41
N ILE A 34 -1.75 16.30 14.66
CA ILE A 34 -2.44 15.48 13.66
C ILE A 34 -2.88 16.35 12.46
N ARG A 35 -3.46 17.53 12.72
CA ARG A 35 -3.87 18.47 11.68
C ARG A 35 -2.69 18.95 10.84
N ASP A 36 -1.61 19.35 11.49
CA ASP A 36 -0.41 19.85 10.82
C ASP A 36 0.21 18.76 9.93
N THR A 37 0.33 17.52 10.45
CA THR A 37 0.79 16.37 9.65
C THR A 37 -0.12 16.11 8.45
N LYS A 38 -1.45 16.17 8.63
CA LYS A 38 -2.41 15.99 7.53
C LYS A 38 -2.26 17.09 6.47
N LEU A 39 -2.12 18.33 6.87
CA LEU A 39 -1.92 19.45 5.95
C LEU A 39 -0.61 19.32 5.17
N GLN A 40 0.48 18.92 5.85
CA GLN A 40 1.75 18.64 5.20
C GLN A 40 1.63 17.48 4.21
N HIS A 41 0.93 16.41 4.59
CA HIS A 41 0.66 15.28 3.72
C HIS A 41 -0.12 15.70 2.46
N ASP A 42 -1.18 16.51 2.59
CA ASP A 42 -1.94 17.04 1.45
C ASP A 42 -1.07 17.90 0.51
N GLN A 43 -0.13 18.68 1.06
CA GLN A 43 0.82 19.47 0.27
C GLN A 43 1.82 18.57 -0.46
N ILE A 44 2.34 17.55 0.22
CA ILE A 44 3.26 16.57 -0.37
C ILE A 44 2.56 15.81 -1.50
N LEU A 45 1.32 15.36 -1.32
CA LEU A 45 0.57 14.68 -2.38
C LEU A 45 0.36 15.57 -3.60
N LYS A 46 0.03 16.86 -3.42
CA LYS A 46 -0.06 17.81 -4.54
C LYS A 46 1.25 17.94 -5.30
N LEU A 47 2.37 17.97 -4.59
CA LEU A 47 3.70 17.99 -5.21
C LEU A 47 3.97 16.69 -5.97
N VAL A 48 3.71 15.52 -5.37
CA VAL A 48 3.84 14.21 -6.01
C VAL A 48 3.02 14.15 -7.29
N LYS A 49 1.74 14.54 -7.25
CA LYS A 49 0.87 14.60 -8.43
C LYS A 49 1.44 15.49 -9.53
N HIS A 50 1.97 16.67 -9.17
CA HIS A 50 2.57 17.57 -10.14
C HIS A 50 3.84 16.96 -10.78
N LEU A 51 4.71 16.36 -9.97
CA LEU A 51 5.93 15.71 -10.44
C LEU A 51 5.63 14.49 -11.32
N CYS A 52 4.65 13.67 -10.96
CA CYS A 52 4.24 12.51 -11.74
C CYS A 52 3.73 12.93 -13.12
N LYS A 53 2.89 13.98 -13.18
CA LYS A 53 2.44 14.55 -14.46
C LYS A 53 3.60 15.07 -15.30
N LYS A 54 4.54 15.79 -14.69
CA LYS A 54 5.72 16.30 -15.40
C LYS A 54 6.65 15.20 -15.89
N ALA A 55 6.84 14.14 -15.11
CA ALA A 55 7.59 12.97 -15.56
C ALA A 55 6.89 12.26 -16.73
N ALA A 56 5.56 12.15 -16.69
CA ALA A 56 4.77 11.51 -17.75
C ALA A 56 4.73 12.31 -19.08
N GLU A 57 5.04 13.61 -19.06
CA GLU A 57 5.22 14.43 -20.27
C GLU A 57 6.53 14.11 -21.02
N LEU A 58 7.48 13.41 -20.39
CA LEU A 58 8.76 13.04 -20.98
C LEU A 58 8.62 11.79 -21.87
N ASP A 59 9.69 11.45 -22.58
CA ASP A 59 9.74 10.19 -23.31
C ASP A 59 9.68 8.99 -22.34
N TYR A 60 9.24 7.85 -22.86
CA TYR A 60 9.04 6.63 -22.07
C TYR A 60 10.28 6.22 -21.26
N SER A 61 11.47 6.32 -21.84
CA SER A 61 12.71 5.90 -21.18
C SER A 61 13.00 6.77 -19.97
N THR A 62 12.90 8.09 -20.15
CA THR A 62 13.14 9.06 -19.08
C THR A 62 12.07 8.98 -18.00
N ALA A 63 10.78 8.92 -18.37
CA ALA A 63 9.68 8.76 -17.43
C ALA A 63 9.82 7.47 -16.60
N SER A 64 10.17 6.37 -17.27
CA SER A 64 10.42 5.07 -16.63
C SER A 64 11.56 5.14 -15.61
N ALA A 65 12.70 5.74 -15.99
CA ALA A 65 13.84 5.88 -15.10
C ALA A 65 13.51 6.69 -13.84
N ILE A 66 12.67 7.73 -13.96
CA ILE A 66 12.26 8.59 -12.84
C ILE A 66 11.24 7.88 -11.94
N LEU A 67 10.22 7.24 -12.54
CA LEU A 67 9.05 6.76 -11.80
C LEU A 67 9.20 5.33 -11.26
N LYS A 68 10.08 4.51 -11.85
CA LYS A 68 10.22 3.09 -11.49
C LYS A 68 10.53 2.88 -10.01
N HIS A 69 11.58 3.50 -9.49
CA HIS A 69 11.98 3.29 -8.11
C HIS A 69 10.94 3.84 -7.11
N PRO A 70 10.45 5.09 -7.22
CA PRO A 70 9.38 5.59 -6.34
C PRO A 70 8.13 4.71 -6.34
N PHE A 71 7.73 4.18 -7.50
CA PHE A 71 6.56 3.32 -7.62
C PHE A 71 6.70 2.01 -6.84
N LEU A 72 7.81 1.30 -7.06
CA LEU A 72 8.06 0.02 -6.39
C LEU A 72 8.28 0.21 -4.88
N LEU A 73 9.01 1.27 -4.49
CA LEU A 73 9.24 1.58 -3.08
C LEU A 73 7.94 1.96 -2.36
N ALA A 74 7.07 2.77 -2.98
CA ALA A 74 5.77 3.12 -2.41
C ALA A 74 4.94 1.87 -2.11
N ALA A 75 4.96 0.88 -3.00
CA ALA A 75 4.28 -0.39 -2.78
C ALA A 75 4.88 -1.23 -1.66
N GLN A 76 6.21 -1.27 -1.53
CA GLN A 76 6.89 -1.94 -0.42
C GLN A 76 6.57 -1.30 0.92
N LEU A 77 6.48 0.03 0.97
CA LEU A 77 6.20 0.80 2.18
C LEU A 77 4.71 0.92 2.51
N GLY A 78 3.84 0.60 1.56
CA GLY A 78 2.38 0.69 1.73
C GLY A 78 1.83 2.12 1.58
N ILE A 79 2.47 2.96 0.76
CA ILE A 79 2.05 4.33 0.47
C ILE A 79 1.16 4.30 -0.79
N ASP A 80 -0.10 3.89 -0.60
CA ASP A 80 -1.05 3.67 -1.70
C ASP A 80 -1.37 4.94 -2.49
N GLU A 81 -1.32 6.12 -1.87
CA GLU A 81 -1.59 7.39 -2.56
C GLU A 81 -0.51 7.69 -3.62
N VAL A 82 0.75 7.35 -3.37
CA VAL A 82 1.84 7.53 -4.36
C VAL A 82 1.72 6.49 -5.47
N VAL A 83 1.32 5.26 -5.13
CA VAL A 83 1.05 4.22 -6.13
C VAL A 83 -0.07 4.66 -7.08
N GLU A 84 -1.17 5.15 -6.53
CA GLU A 84 -2.32 5.64 -7.29
C GLU A 84 -1.92 6.80 -8.20
N GLU A 85 -1.26 7.84 -7.68
CA GLU A 85 -0.86 9.02 -8.46
C GLU A 85 0.10 8.67 -9.62
N ILE A 86 1.02 7.72 -9.41
CA ILE A 86 1.92 7.25 -10.48
C ILE A 86 1.15 6.43 -11.52
N MET A 87 0.24 5.53 -11.12
CA MET A 87 -0.55 4.76 -12.09
C MET A 87 -1.50 5.65 -12.90
N GLU A 88 -2.10 6.66 -12.28
CA GLU A 88 -2.93 7.65 -12.99
C GLU A 88 -2.13 8.43 -14.03
N SER A 89 -0.91 8.85 -13.67
CA SER A 89 -0.06 9.69 -14.52
C SER A 89 0.68 8.88 -15.58
N PHE A 90 1.10 7.66 -15.25
CA PHE A 90 1.93 6.79 -16.10
C PHE A 90 1.50 5.32 -16.00
N PRO A 91 0.39 4.92 -16.67
CA PRO A 91 -0.18 3.57 -16.55
C PRO A 91 0.77 2.42 -16.89
N TYR A 92 1.81 2.67 -17.70
CA TYR A 92 2.84 1.70 -18.03
C TYR A 92 3.68 1.26 -16.81
N ALA A 93 3.62 2.00 -15.70
CA ALA A 93 4.30 1.66 -14.45
C ALA A 93 3.92 0.27 -13.92
N ILE A 94 2.73 -0.23 -14.24
CA ILE A 94 2.28 -1.58 -13.86
C ILE A 94 3.22 -2.70 -14.35
N ARG A 95 4.05 -2.42 -15.36
CA ARG A 95 5.03 -3.36 -15.93
C ARG A 95 6.39 -3.28 -15.26
N PHE A 96 6.58 -2.41 -14.28
CA PHE A 96 7.83 -2.30 -13.55
C PHE A 96 8.05 -3.49 -12.62
N HIS A 97 9.30 -3.91 -12.54
CA HIS A 97 9.78 -4.97 -11.67
C HIS A 97 11.06 -4.51 -10.97
N ASP A 98 11.29 -4.96 -9.75
CA ASP A 98 12.57 -4.75 -9.07
C ASP A 98 13.68 -5.64 -9.64
N GLU A 99 14.81 -5.71 -8.97
CA GLU A 99 15.99 -6.47 -9.41
C GLU A 99 15.76 -7.99 -9.34
N GLU A 100 14.88 -8.43 -8.44
CA GLU A 100 14.45 -9.81 -8.23
C GLU A 100 13.22 -10.17 -9.08
N ASN A 101 12.93 -9.36 -10.11
CA ASN A 101 11.80 -9.55 -11.02
C ASN A 101 10.44 -9.62 -10.31
N ARG A 102 10.29 -8.92 -9.18
CA ARG A 102 9.02 -8.79 -8.44
C ARG A 102 8.29 -7.54 -8.91
N ASN A 103 7.04 -7.72 -9.31
CA ASN A 103 6.17 -6.61 -9.65
C ASN A 103 5.55 -5.95 -8.41
N ILE A 104 4.80 -4.88 -8.63
CA ILE A 104 4.16 -4.12 -7.55
C ILE A 104 3.28 -4.95 -6.62
N PHE A 105 2.56 -5.94 -7.14
CA PHE A 105 1.63 -6.74 -6.33
C PHE A 105 2.36 -7.76 -5.47
N GLN A 106 3.39 -8.40 -6.03
CA GLN A 106 4.30 -9.27 -5.31
C GLN A 106 5.01 -8.52 -4.18
N LEU A 107 5.44 -7.27 -4.43
CA LEU A 107 6.04 -6.41 -3.41
C LEU A 107 5.07 -6.06 -2.28
N ALA A 108 3.82 -5.71 -2.60
CA ALA A 108 2.80 -5.47 -1.60
C ALA A 108 2.50 -6.73 -0.77
N VAL A 109 2.48 -7.92 -1.41
CA VAL A 109 2.27 -9.21 -0.74
C VAL A 109 3.40 -9.57 0.20
N LEU A 110 4.64 -9.47 -0.27
CA LEU A 110 5.83 -9.76 0.51
C LEU A 110 5.89 -8.87 1.77
N ASN A 111 5.52 -7.60 1.64
CA ASN A 111 5.61 -6.61 2.72
C ASN A 111 4.33 -6.43 3.56
N ARG A 112 3.30 -7.27 3.36
CA ARG A 112 2.02 -7.18 4.10
C ARG A 112 1.32 -5.82 3.98
N GLN A 113 1.35 -5.23 2.80
CA GLN A 113 0.77 -3.91 2.54
C GLN A 113 -0.66 -4.04 2.04
N GLU A 114 -1.60 -4.16 2.98
CA GLU A 114 -3.03 -4.39 2.73
C GLU A 114 -3.67 -3.31 1.84
N ASN A 115 -3.34 -2.03 2.05
CA ASN A 115 -3.90 -0.93 1.25
C ASN A 115 -3.50 -1.03 -0.23
N VAL A 116 -2.20 -1.23 -0.50
CA VAL A 116 -1.67 -1.36 -1.86
C VAL A 116 -2.19 -2.66 -2.51
N PHE A 117 -2.28 -3.74 -1.75
CA PHE A 117 -2.90 -4.99 -2.20
C PHE A 117 -4.35 -4.77 -2.65
N ASN A 118 -5.16 -4.09 -1.82
CA ASN A 118 -6.56 -3.80 -2.13
C ASN A 118 -6.69 -2.84 -3.32
N LEU A 119 -5.83 -1.81 -3.42
CA LEU A 119 -5.79 -0.88 -4.55
C LEU A 119 -5.57 -1.64 -5.87
N ILE A 120 -4.55 -2.50 -5.92
CA ILE A 120 -4.24 -3.27 -7.14
C ILE A 120 -5.35 -4.27 -7.46
N TYR A 121 -5.94 -4.90 -6.45
CA TYR A 121 -7.05 -5.82 -6.63
C TYR A 121 -8.27 -5.15 -7.26
N GLN A 122 -8.56 -3.89 -6.88
CA GLN A 122 -9.67 -3.11 -7.41
C GLN A 122 -9.49 -2.67 -8.87
N LEU A 123 -8.26 -2.71 -9.42
CA LEU A 123 -7.99 -2.38 -10.83
C LEU A 123 -8.57 -3.40 -11.83
N GLY A 124 -9.16 -4.50 -11.36
CA GLY A 124 -9.90 -5.44 -12.19
C GLY A 124 -9.02 -6.24 -13.16
N SER A 125 -9.47 -6.46 -14.40
CA SER A 125 -8.88 -7.42 -15.35
C SER A 125 -7.37 -7.27 -15.61
N SER A 126 -6.77 -6.12 -15.33
CA SER A 126 -5.34 -5.84 -15.47
C SER A 126 -4.44 -6.55 -14.45
N TYR A 127 -4.95 -6.99 -13.29
CA TYR A 127 -4.10 -7.68 -12.30
C TYR A 127 -3.66 -9.08 -12.76
N THR A 128 -4.31 -9.67 -13.78
CA THR A 128 -3.96 -11.01 -14.29
C THR A 128 -2.53 -11.09 -14.81
N LEU A 129 -2.05 -10.03 -15.47
CA LEU A 129 -0.67 -9.89 -15.90
C LEU A 129 0.28 -9.95 -14.71
N VAL A 130 -0.10 -9.31 -13.60
CA VAL A 130 0.70 -9.14 -12.40
C VAL A 130 0.70 -10.41 -11.52
N ILE A 131 -0.40 -11.16 -11.48
CA ILE A 131 -0.47 -12.45 -10.78
C ILE A 131 0.37 -13.51 -11.50
N SER A 132 0.51 -13.44 -12.82
CA SER A 132 1.21 -14.46 -13.59
C SER A 132 2.74 -14.44 -13.47
N SER A 133 3.33 -13.35 -12.97
CA SER A 133 4.78 -13.24 -12.81
C SER A 133 5.36 -14.29 -11.85
N ARG A 134 6.64 -14.59 -12.07
CA ARG A 134 7.51 -15.32 -11.14
C ARG A 134 8.71 -14.44 -10.84
N ASP A 135 9.14 -14.41 -9.59
CA ASP A 135 10.40 -13.75 -9.22
C ASP A 135 11.61 -14.54 -9.74
N THR A 136 12.82 -14.06 -9.46
CA THR A 136 14.07 -14.72 -9.87
C THR A 136 14.26 -16.13 -9.31
N ASP A 137 13.55 -16.51 -8.25
CA ASP A 137 13.62 -17.84 -7.61
C ASP A 137 12.46 -18.76 -8.06
N GLY A 138 11.66 -18.31 -9.04
CA GLY A 138 10.51 -19.06 -9.51
C GLY A 138 9.32 -19.02 -8.55
N ASN A 139 9.33 -18.14 -7.54
CA ASN A 139 8.22 -17.96 -6.61
C ASN A 139 7.05 -17.26 -7.32
N ASN A 140 5.87 -17.86 -7.21
CA ASN A 140 4.63 -17.15 -7.49
C ASN A 140 4.20 -16.29 -6.28
N ILE A 141 3.17 -15.47 -6.45
CA ILE A 141 2.68 -14.58 -5.39
C ILE A 141 2.31 -15.32 -4.09
N LEU A 142 1.90 -16.59 -4.17
CA LEU A 142 1.52 -17.38 -3.01
C LEU A 142 2.73 -17.90 -2.24
N HIS A 143 3.85 -18.21 -2.92
CA HIS A 143 5.13 -18.47 -2.25
C HIS A 143 5.58 -17.23 -1.46
N LEU A 144 5.45 -16.04 -2.05
CA LEU A 144 5.82 -14.78 -1.39
C LEU A 144 4.92 -14.46 -0.18
N ALA A 145 3.62 -14.79 -0.25
CA ALA A 145 2.74 -14.76 0.92
C ALA A 145 3.13 -15.79 1.99
N GLY A 146 3.82 -16.86 1.58
CA GLY A 146 4.37 -17.91 2.43
C GLY A 146 5.62 -17.51 3.21
N LEU A 147 6.38 -16.51 2.75
CA LEU A 147 7.56 -16.02 3.44
C LEU A 147 7.18 -15.25 4.71
N LEU A 148 8.08 -15.16 5.69
CA LEU A 148 7.84 -14.38 6.90
C LEU A 148 7.70 -12.89 6.57
N ALA A 149 6.73 -12.21 7.16
CA ALA A 149 6.60 -10.76 7.03
C ALA A 149 7.86 -10.02 7.53
N PRO A 150 8.17 -8.83 6.98
CA PRO A 150 9.18 -7.93 7.54
C PRO A 150 8.97 -7.71 9.05
N GLN A 151 10.08 -7.55 9.78
CA GLN A 151 10.05 -7.54 11.24
C GLN A 151 9.16 -6.43 11.83
N ASP A 152 9.16 -5.24 11.22
CA ASP A 152 8.30 -4.12 11.61
C ASP A 152 6.81 -4.47 11.50
N ARG A 153 6.42 -5.28 10.51
CA ARG A 153 5.05 -5.75 10.29
C ARG A 153 4.68 -6.91 11.19
N LEU A 154 5.61 -7.86 11.36
CA LEU A 154 5.43 -9.04 12.19
C LEU A 154 5.27 -8.67 13.68
N LEU A 155 6.04 -7.68 14.15
CA LEU A 155 6.05 -7.26 15.56
C LEU A 155 4.91 -6.29 15.94
N LEU A 156 4.08 -5.84 14.99
CA LEU A 156 2.86 -5.08 15.30
C LEU A 156 1.93 -5.83 16.25
N VAL A 157 1.99 -7.16 16.23
CA VAL A 157 1.18 -8.03 17.08
C VAL A 157 2.09 -8.64 18.15
N ALA A 158 1.90 -8.24 19.40
CA ALA A 158 2.77 -8.69 20.49
C ALA A 158 2.63 -10.20 20.80
N ASN A 159 1.44 -10.78 20.64
CA ASN A 159 1.16 -12.19 20.97
C ASN A 159 1.55 -13.13 19.81
N PRO A 160 2.41 -14.15 20.03
CA PRO A 160 2.81 -15.11 18.99
C PRO A 160 1.66 -15.85 18.31
N VAL A 161 0.62 -16.25 19.06
CA VAL A 161 -0.58 -16.91 18.49
C VAL A 161 -1.31 -15.96 17.54
N SER A 162 -1.47 -14.70 17.94
CA SER A 162 -2.12 -13.70 17.11
C SER A 162 -1.28 -13.31 15.88
N ARG A 163 0.06 -13.33 15.98
CA ARG A 163 0.96 -13.18 14.82
C ARG A 163 0.72 -14.31 13.81
N MET A 164 0.77 -15.56 14.28
CA MET A 164 0.55 -16.72 13.43
C MET A 164 -0.84 -16.69 12.79
N GLN A 165 -1.88 -16.31 13.54
CA GLN A 165 -3.23 -16.18 13.01
C GLN A 165 -3.32 -15.13 11.90
N ARG A 166 -2.64 -13.99 12.06
CA ARG A 166 -2.57 -12.95 11.02
C ARG A 166 -1.88 -13.45 9.76
N GLU A 167 -0.76 -14.15 9.90
CA GLU A 167 -0.03 -14.71 8.75
C GLU A 167 -0.86 -15.78 8.02
N ILE A 168 -1.58 -16.64 8.75
CA ILE A 168 -2.53 -17.60 8.15
C ILE A 168 -3.63 -16.87 7.38
N GLN A 169 -4.20 -15.80 7.95
CA GLN A 169 -5.25 -15.04 7.30
C GLN A 169 -4.71 -14.37 6.03
N TRP A 170 -3.53 -13.76 6.10
CA TRP A 170 -2.89 -13.14 4.95
C TRP A 170 -2.67 -14.13 3.81
N PHE A 171 -2.08 -15.28 4.12
CA PHE A 171 -1.85 -16.34 3.14
C PHE A 171 -3.15 -16.77 2.45
N LYS A 172 -4.24 -16.93 3.22
CA LYS A 172 -5.56 -17.28 2.69
C LYS A 172 -6.19 -16.18 1.84
N GLU A 173 -6.01 -14.89 2.18
CA GLU A 173 -6.52 -13.80 1.36
C GLU A 173 -5.82 -13.76 0.00
N VAL A 174 -4.50 -13.94 -0.04
CA VAL A 174 -3.74 -14.03 -1.30
C VAL A 174 -4.13 -15.28 -2.09
N GLU A 175 -4.39 -16.40 -1.40
CA GLU A 175 -4.80 -17.67 -2.02
C GLU A 175 -6.09 -17.55 -2.84
N LYS A 176 -7.04 -16.70 -2.42
CA LYS A 176 -8.32 -16.50 -3.13
C LYS A 176 -8.13 -15.88 -4.52
N LEU A 177 -6.99 -15.22 -4.76
CA LEU A 177 -6.73 -14.49 -6.01
C LEU A 177 -6.16 -15.36 -7.11
N VAL A 178 -5.57 -16.50 -6.76
CA VAL A 178 -4.78 -17.30 -7.70
C VAL A 178 -5.55 -18.53 -8.16
N PRO A 179 -5.32 -19.00 -9.41
CA PRO A 179 -5.84 -20.29 -9.86
C PRO A 179 -5.37 -21.43 -8.94
N PRO A 180 -6.15 -22.52 -8.78
CA PRO A 180 -5.77 -23.66 -7.94
C PRO A 180 -4.40 -24.26 -8.24
N THR A 181 -3.94 -24.17 -9.50
CA THR A 181 -2.61 -24.66 -9.92
C THR A 181 -1.46 -23.97 -9.20
N TYR A 182 -1.61 -22.70 -8.82
CA TYR A 182 -0.55 -21.93 -8.15
C TYR A 182 -0.21 -22.49 -6.78
N LYS A 183 -1.13 -23.23 -6.16
CA LYS A 183 -0.93 -23.90 -4.87
C LYS A 183 -0.01 -25.11 -4.99
N LEU A 184 0.10 -25.67 -6.20
CA LEU A 184 0.86 -26.87 -6.52
C LEU A 184 2.15 -26.55 -7.28
N ASP A 185 2.28 -25.34 -7.82
CA ASP A 185 3.53 -24.86 -8.43
C ASP A 185 4.69 -25.02 -7.47
N MET A 186 5.83 -25.47 -7.99
CA MET A 186 7.08 -25.51 -7.27
C MET A 186 7.97 -24.36 -7.72
N ASN A 187 8.60 -23.68 -6.77
CA ASN A 187 9.68 -22.75 -7.05
C ASN A 187 10.97 -23.50 -7.48
N PHE A 188 12.07 -22.79 -7.75
CA PHE A 188 13.32 -23.42 -8.17
C PHE A 188 13.99 -24.29 -7.10
N GLU A 189 13.60 -24.14 -5.82
CA GLU A 189 14.00 -25.05 -4.74
C GLU A 189 13.14 -26.32 -4.67
N GLY A 190 12.15 -26.49 -5.54
CA GLY A 190 11.24 -27.63 -5.53
C GLY A 190 10.18 -27.57 -4.42
N LYS A 191 9.92 -26.38 -3.86
CA LYS A 191 8.96 -26.18 -2.76
C LYS A 191 7.67 -25.60 -3.29
N THR A 192 6.55 -26.06 -2.73
CA THR A 192 5.22 -25.46 -2.94
C THR A 192 4.99 -24.27 -2.00
N PRO A 193 4.00 -23.38 -2.24
CA PRO A 193 3.71 -22.27 -1.34
C PRO A 193 3.44 -22.69 0.11
N VAL A 194 2.75 -23.82 0.31
CA VAL A 194 2.44 -24.35 1.64
C VAL A 194 3.69 -24.87 2.35
N MET A 195 4.65 -25.45 1.61
CA MET A 195 5.94 -25.86 2.18
C MET A 195 6.72 -24.63 2.66
N VAL A 196 6.83 -23.60 1.82
CA VAL A 196 7.46 -22.32 2.18
C VAL A 196 6.81 -21.72 3.43
N PHE A 197 5.47 -21.67 3.50
CA PHE A 197 4.75 -21.16 4.67
C PHE A 197 5.10 -21.93 5.96
N LYS A 198 5.05 -23.26 5.92
CA LYS A 198 5.34 -24.11 7.09
C LYS A 198 6.78 -23.96 7.57
N GLU A 199 7.73 -23.90 6.64
CA GLU A 199 9.15 -23.71 6.96
C GLU A 199 9.40 -22.34 7.59
N ALA A 200 8.91 -21.26 6.96
CA ALA A 200 9.13 -19.89 7.43
C ALA A 200 8.47 -19.59 8.79
N HIS A 201 7.33 -20.23 9.09
CA HIS A 201 6.53 -19.93 10.28
C HIS A 201 6.65 -20.98 11.41
N GLY A 202 7.48 -22.01 11.23
CA GLY A 202 7.59 -23.14 12.17
C GLY A 202 8.01 -22.74 13.60
N ASP A 203 8.68 -21.59 13.75
CA ASP A 203 9.17 -21.07 15.04
C ASP A 203 8.26 -20.03 15.68
N LEU A 204 7.17 -19.58 15.02
CA LEU A 204 6.30 -18.53 15.56
C LEU A 204 5.40 -18.97 16.72
N VAL A 205 5.28 -20.27 16.97
CA VAL A 205 4.39 -20.84 18.01
C VAL A 205 5.20 -21.57 19.10
N LYS A 206 6.53 -21.40 19.11
CA LYS A 206 7.40 -21.97 20.14
C LYS A 206 7.53 -21.05 21.36
#